data_AF-A0A1X2GRG0-F1
#
_entry.id   AF-A0A1X2GRG0-F1
#
_cell.length_a   1.000
_cell.length_b   1.000
_cell.length_c   1.000
_cell.angle_alpha   90.00
_cell.angle_beta   90.00
_cell.angle_gamma   90.00
#
_symmetry.space_group_name_H-M   'P 1'
#
loop_
_entity.id
_entity.type
_entity.pdbx_description
1 polymer ?
#
loop_
_entity_poly.entity_id
_entity_poly.type
_entity_poly.pdbx_seq_one_letter_code
_entity_poly.pdbx_strand_id
1 'polypeptide(L)'
;PMPLSNSSTQSRTPWTPEEDFLLQKGYSQGLSWAMISTTYLAHRSRGCCWGRFKTLQAKMSEHREWTDTEDHVLLLAIKKHDRLFKQAWKAVAKELNDDRSWRECDARANKL
;
A
#
# COMPACT_ATOMS: atom_id res chain seq x y z
N PRO A 1 11.14 -2.44 48.13
CA PRO A 1 11.81 -1.95 46.90
C PRO A 1 11.30 -2.71 45.66
N MET A 2 10.41 -2.11 44.89
CA MET A 2 10.04 -2.64 43.56
C MET A 2 11.06 -2.15 42.52
N PRO A 3 11.54 -2.99 41.59
CA PRO A 3 12.34 -2.51 40.47
C PRO A 3 11.46 -1.78 39.46
N LEU A 4 12.03 -0.67 39.01
CA LEU A 4 11.48 0.34 38.12
C LEU A 4 11.06 -0.25 36.76
N SER A 5 9.97 0.30 36.23
CA SER A 5 9.48 0.12 34.87
C SER A 5 10.65 0.18 33.88
N ASN A 6 10.87 -0.93 33.16
CA ASN A 6 11.84 -1.01 32.09
C ASN A 6 11.32 -0.15 30.94
N SER A 7 11.74 1.12 30.93
CA SER A 7 11.55 2.03 29.82
C SER A 7 12.25 1.43 28.62
N SER A 8 11.48 0.75 27.76
CA SER A 8 11.95 0.24 26.47
C SER A 8 12.36 1.44 25.63
N THR A 9 13.64 1.80 25.73
CA THR A 9 14.34 2.64 24.78
C THR A 9 14.17 1.96 23.42
N GLN A 10 13.17 2.40 22.66
CA GLN A 10 13.03 2.05 21.25
C GLN A 10 14.22 2.69 20.53
N SER A 11 15.37 2.02 20.60
CA SER A 11 16.48 2.31 19.71
C SER A 11 15.90 2.19 18.31
N ARG A 12 16.10 3.24 17.50
CA ARG A 12 15.81 3.25 16.06
C ARG A 12 16.78 2.31 15.34
N THR A 13 16.91 1.08 15.81
CA THR A 13 17.79 0.07 15.22
C THR A 13 17.27 -0.16 13.80
N PRO A 14 18.09 0.13 12.77
CA PRO A 14 17.70 -0.10 11.38
C PRO A 14 17.33 -1.56 11.16
N TRP A 15 16.43 -1.82 10.21
CA TRP A 15 16.11 -3.19 9.79
C TRP A 15 17.17 -3.70 8.82
N THR A 16 17.66 -4.92 9.05
CA THR A 16 18.59 -5.58 8.12
C THR A 16 17.83 -6.42 7.09
N PRO A 17 18.46 -6.74 5.93
CA PRO A 17 17.87 -7.63 4.93
C PRO A 17 17.51 -9.02 5.48
N GLU A 18 18.32 -9.55 6.41
CA GLU A 18 18.06 -10.83 7.07
C GLU A 18 16.81 -10.76 7.94
N GLU A 19 16.62 -9.66 8.67
CA GLU A 19 15.40 -9.45 9.46
C GLU A 19 14.16 -9.34 8.57
N ASP A 20 14.27 -8.64 7.44
CA ASP A 20 13.19 -8.54 6.45
C ASP A 20 12.84 -9.92 5.86
N PHE A 21 13.86 -10.73 5.55
CA PHE A 21 13.67 -12.11 5.07
C PHE A 21 12.96 -12.97 6.10
N LEU A 22 13.38 -12.91 7.37
CA LEU A 22 12.76 -13.65 8.47
C LEU A 22 11.31 -13.20 8.73
N LEU A 23 11.05 -11.90 8.65
CA LEU A 23 9.72 -11.32 8.76
C LEU A 23 8.79 -11.85 7.65
N GLN A 24 9.27 -11.84 6.40
CA GLN A 24 8.52 -12.37 5.25
C GLN A 24 8.31 -13.88 5.34
N LYS A 25 9.32 -14.64 5.80
CA LYS A 25 9.22 -16.09 6.01
C LYS A 25 8.16 -16.44 7.06
N GLY A 26 8.15 -15.74 8.20
CA GLY A 26 7.13 -15.96 9.22
C GLY A 26 5.72 -15.64 8.73
N TYR A 27 5.58 -14.57 7.94
CA TYR A 27 4.31 -14.22 7.30
C TYR A 27 3.84 -15.29 6.30
N SER A 28 4.74 -15.80 5.44
CA SER A 28 4.40 -16.83 4.45
C SER A 28 4.03 -18.17 5.07
N GLN A 29 4.51 -18.45 6.28
CA GLN A 29 4.13 -19.61 7.10
C GLN A 29 2.79 -19.42 7.84
N GLY A 30 2.14 -18.26 7.72
CA GLY A 30 0.87 -17.98 8.39
C GLY A 30 1.00 -17.68 9.88
N LEU A 31 2.18 -17.29 10.36
CA LEU A 31 2.39 -16.97 11.78
C LEU A 31 1.79 -15.60 12.14
N SER A 32 1.31 -15.47 13.37
CA SER A 32 0.90 -14.17 13.91
C SER A 32 2.11 -13.26 14.15
N TRP A 33 1.94 -11.94 14.16
CA TRP A 33 3.03 -10.99 14.42
C TRP A 33 3.72 -11.20 15.77
N ALA A 34 2.97 -11.65 16.78
CA ALA A 34 3.53 -12.01 18.09
C ALA A 34 4.43 -13.24 17.97
N MET A 35 4.00 -14.27 17.23
CA MET A 35 4.81 -15.47 16.98
C MET A 35 6.06 -15.12 16.16
N ILE A 36 5.95 -14.30 15.11
CA ILE A 36 7.12 -13.88 14.32
C ILE A 36 8.13 -13.14 15.19
N SER A 37 7.65 -12.21 16.03
CA SER A 37 8.47 -11.50 17.02
C SER A 37 9.17 -12.48 17.96
N THR A 38 8.48 -13.47 18.52
CA THR A 38 9.12 -14.40 19.47
C THR A 38 10.00 -15.46 18.82
N THR A 39 9.65 -15.93 17.61
CA THR A 39 10.29 -17.08 16.95
C THR A 39 11.48 -16.66 16.10
N TYR A 40 11.40 -15.52 15.42
CA TYR A 40 12.41 -15.10 14.44
C TYR A 40 13.09 -13.78 14.78
N LEU A 41 12.43 -12.89 15.52
CA LEU A 41 12.89 -11.51 15.74
C LEU A 41 12.73 -11.11 17.22
N ALA A 42 13.33 -11.87 18.14
CA ALA A 42 13.10 -11.75 19.59
C ALA A 42 13.39 -10.35 20.16
N HIS A 43 14.23 -9.57 19.48
CA HIS A 43 14.56 -8.18 19.80
C HIS A 43 13.62 -7.14 19.17
N ARG A 44 12.68 -7.55 18.31
CA ARG A 44 11.65 -6.69 17.69
C ARG A 44 10.30 -6.99 18.29
N SER A 45 9.56 -5.96 18.69
CA SER A 45 8.19 -6.15 19.16
C SER A 45 7.24 -6.54 18.02
N ARG A 46 6.08 -7.13 18.35
CA ARG A 46 4.99 -7.39 17.38
C ARG A 46 4.61 -6.16 16.56
N GLY A 47 4.63 -4.97 17.18
CA GLY A 47 4.26 -3.71 16.54
C GLY A 47 5.32 -3.27 15.53
N CYS A 48 6.60 -3.48 15.85
CA CYS A 48 7.71 -3.25 14.93
C CYS A 48 7.60 -4.17 13.69
N CYS A 49 7.28 -5.45 13.89
CA CYS A 49 7.12 -6.42 12.81
C CYS A 49 5.99 -6.01 11.84
N TRP A 50 4.80 -5.69 12.37
CA TRP A 50 3.68 -5.24 11.54
C TRP A 50 3.99 -3.91 10.83
N GLY A 51 4.58 -2.95 11.54
CA GLY A 51 4.96 -1.66 10.97
C GLY A 51 5.93 -1.82 9.80
N ARG A 52 6.99 -2.63 9.99
CA ARG A 52 7.96 -2.93 8.94
C ARG A 52 7.32 -3.65 7.76
N PHE A 53 6.50 -4.66 8.00
CA PHE A 53 5.83 -5.41 6.95
C PHE A 53 5.01 -4.48 6.04
N LYS A 54 4.25 -3.55 6.62
CA LYS A 54 3.53 -2.53 5.82
C LYS A 54 4.46 -1.64 5.00
N THR A 55 5.59 -1.20 5.56
CA THR A 55 6.58 -0.43 4.82
C THR A 55 7.16 -1.23 3.65
N LEU A 56 7.47 -2.52 3.85
CA LEU A 56 7.96 -3.40 2.79
C LEU A 56 6.90 -3.59 1.70
N GLN A 57 5.64 -3.85 2.06
CA GLN A 57 4.55 -3.99 1.09
C GLN A 57 4.31 -2.71 0.29
N ALA A 58 4.33 -1.54 0.93
CA ALA A 58 4.21 -0.27 0.22
C ALA A 58 5.33 -0.10 -0.81
N LYS A 59 6.58 -0.36 -0.41
CA LYS A 59 7.73 -0.33 -1.33
C LYS A 59 7.60 -1.33 -2.47
N MET A 60 7.15 -2.55 -2.20
CA MET A 60 6.95 -3.57 -3.24
C MET A 60 5.86 -3.18 -4.22
N SER A 61 4.77 -2.55 -3.76
CA SER A 61 3.72 -2.03 -4.63
C SER A 61 4.19 -0.86 -5.50
N GLU A 62 5.05 0.02 -4.96
CA GLU A 62 5.62 1.14 -5.72
C GLU A 62 6.62 0.68 -6.80
N HIS A 63 7.29 -0.45 -6.59
CA HIS A 63 8.32 -0.98 -7.51
C HIS A 63 7.83 -2.18 -8.32
N ARG A 64 6.54 -2.54 -8.24
CA ARG A 64 5.98 -3.59 -9.09
C ARG A 64 5.71 -2.98 -10.46
N GLU A 65 6.47 -3.42 -11.44
CA GLU A 65 6.17 -3.13 -12.84
C GLU A 65 4.86 -3.83 -13.24
N TRP A 66 4.05 -3.15 -14.03
CA TRP A 66 2.83 -3.72 -14.60
C TRP A 66 3.21 -4.81 -15.60
N THR A 67 2.56 -5.96 -15.50
CA THR A 67 2.70 -7.01 -16.51
C THR A 67 1.72 -6.79 -17.66
N ASP A 68 2.05 -7.29 -18.87
CA ASP A 68 1.16 -7.25 -20.03
C ASP A 68 -0.24 -7.85 -19.75
N THR A 69 -0.30 -8.85 -18.85
CA THR A 69 -1.57 -9.47 -18.45
C THR A 69 -2.39 -8.54 -17.56
N GLU A 70 -1.75 -7.88 -16.60
CA GLU A 70 -2.41 -6.89 -15.74
C GLU A 70 -2.90 -5.70 -16.58
N ASP A 71 -2.10 -5.22 -17.53
CA ASP A 71 -2.50 -4.18 -18.48
C ASP A 71 -3.69 -4.61 -19.34
N HIS A 72 -3.69 -5.86 -19.84
CA HIS A 72 -4.81 -6.37 -20.62
C HIS A 72 -6.10 -6.40 -19.80
N VAL A 73 -6.04 -6.89 -18.56
CA VAL A 73 -7.19 -6.91 -17.64
C VAL A 73 -7.64 -5.50 -17.28
N LEU A 74 -6.71 -4.59 -17.05
CA LEU A 74 -6.98 -3.18 -16.78
C LEU A 74 -7.73 -2.53 -17.95
N LEU A 75 -7.25 -2.71 -19.18
CA LEU A 75 -7.89 -2.19 -20.39
C LEU A 75 -9.32 -2.74 -20.57
N LEU A 76 -9.52 -4.04 -20.31
CA LEU A 76 -10.86 -4.64 -20.33
C LEU A 76 -11.78 -4.04 -19.27
N ALA A 77 -11.27 -3.82 -18.06
CA ALA A 77 -12.02 -3.19 -16.98
C ALA A 77 -12.39 -1.74 -17.33
N ILE A 78 -11.44 -0.94 -17.85
CA ILE A 78 -11.69 0.43 -18.31
C ILE A 78 -12.80 0.43 -19.37
N LYS A 79 -12.70 -0.43 -20.39
CA LYS A 79 -13.70 -0.53 -21.47
C LYS A 79 -15.08 -0.95 -20.93
N LYS A 80 -15.12 -1.87 -19.96
CA LYS A 80 -16.37 -2.30 -19.32
C LYS A 80 -17.05 -1.16 -18.55
N HIS A 81 -16.27 -0.25 -17.97
CA HIS A 81 -16.76 0.83 -17.12
C HIS A 81 -16.80 2.21 -17.82
N ASP A 82 -16.50 2.29 -19.12
CA ASP A 82 -16.50 3.53 -19.93
C ASP A 82 -17.74 4.41 -19.72
N ARG A 83 -18.92 3.80 -19.65
CA ARG A 83 -20.18 4.52 -19.42
C ARG A 83 -20.23 5.22 -18.06
N LEU A 84 -19.67 4.61 -17.01
CA LEU A 84 -19.63 5.20 -15.68
C LEU A 84 -18.67 6.40 -15.65
N PHE A 85 -17.50 6.28 -16.28
CA PHE A 85 -16.55 7.38 -16.38
C PHE A 85 -17.15 8.57 -17.14
N LYS A 86 -17.85 8.31 -18.25
CA LYS A 86 -18.57 9.34 -18.99
C LYS A 86 -19.65 10.03 -18.15
N GLN A 87 -20.40 9.28 -17.34
CA GLN A 87 -21.41 9.87 -16.44
C GLN A 87 -20.77 10.71 -15.35
N ALA A 88 -19.67 10.25 -14.76
CA ALA A 88 -18.91 11.00 -13.77
C ALA A 88 -18.41 12.34 -14.35
N TRP A 89 -17.79 12.31 -15.54
CA TRP A 89 -17.33 13.55 -16.19
C TRP A 89 -18.46 14.49 -16.60
N LYS A 90 -19.65 13.98 -16.91
CA LYS A 90 -20.84 14.82 -17.12
C LYS A 90 -21.27 15.54 -15.84
N ALA A 91 -21.18 14.88 -14.68
CA ALA A 91 -21.46 15.52 -13.40
C ALA A 91 -20.43 16.63 -13.11
N VAL A 92 -19.14 16.34 -13.31
CA VAL A 92 -18.05 17.32 -13.17
C VAL A 92 -18.24 18.53 -14.09
N ALA A 93 -18.60 18.30 -15.35
CA ALA A 93 -18.88 19.37 -16.31
C ALA A 93 -20.03 20.28 -15.84
N LYS A 94 -21.09 19.70 -15.27
CA LYS A 94 -22.22 20.45 -14.70
C LYS A 94 -21.80 21.36 -13.53
N GLU A 95 -20.81 20.95 -12.74
CA GLU A 95 -20.27 21.75 -11.63
C GLU A 95 -19.36 22.89 -12.09
N LEU A 96 -18.68 22.75 -13.23
CA LEU A 96 -17.74 23.74 -13.79
C LEU A 96 -18.41 24.90 -14.55
N ASN A 97 -19.74 25.01 -14.47
CA ASN A 97 -20.64 25.78 -15.32
C ASN A 97 -20.75 25.19 -16.75
N ASP A 98 -21.97 25.19 -17.30
CA ASP A 98 -22.39 24.45 -18.50
C ASP A 98 -21.63 24.79 -19.81
N ASP A 99 -20.64 25.69 -19.77
CA ASP A 99 -19.81 26.11 -20.90
C ASP A 99 -18.72 25.08 -21.27
N ARG A 100 -18.45 24.09 -20.40
CA ARG A 100 -17.44 23.07 -20.65
C ARG A 100 -18.07 21.70 -20.82
N SER A 101 -17.73 21.02 -21.90
CA SER A 101 -18.16 19.65 -22.12
C SER A 101 -17.39 18.68 -21.22
N TRP A 102 -18.02 17.55 -20.88
CA TRP A 102 -17.38 16.46 -20.14
C TRP A 102 -16.06 15.96 -20.78
N ARG A 103 -15.93 16.07 -22.12
CA ARG A 103 -14.69 15.71 -22.84
C ARG A 103 -13.56 16.72 -22.59
N GLU A 104 -13.88 18.00 -22.49
CA GLU A 104 -12.90 19.03 -22.15
C GLU A 104 -12.41 18.88 -20.71
N CYS A 105 -13.31 18.54 -19.77
CA CYS A 105 -12.96 18.26 -18.38
C CYS A 105 -12.01 17.06 -18.26
N ASP A 106 -12.36 15.94 -18.90
CA ASP A 106 -11.54 14.72 -18.94
C ASP A 106 -10.16 14.97 -19.59
N ALA A 107 -10.15 15.64 -20.74
CA ALA A 107 -8.90 15.97 -21.44
C ALA A 107 -8.01 16.95 -20.66
N ARG A 108 -8.60 17.87 -19.88
CA ARG A 108 -7.85 18.79 -19.01
C ARG A 108 -7.31 18.08 -17.78
N ALA A 109 -8.05 17.16 -17.18
CA ALA A 109 -7.64 16.42 -15.99
C ALA A 109 -6.38 15.58 -16.24
N ASN A 110 -6.26 14.96 -17.42
CA ASN A 110 -5.06 14.23 -17.83
C ASN A 110 -3.80 15.12 -18.01
N LYS A 111 -3.92 16.45 -17.86
CA LYS A 111 -2.84 17.43 -18.03
C LYS A 111 -2.56 18.26 -16.77
N LEU A 112 -3.28 18.02 -15.67
CA LEU A 112 -3.02 18.65 -14.37
C LEU A 112 -1.98 17.83 -13.61
#